data_AF-V5FQW1-F1
#
_entry.id   AF-V5FQW1-F1
#
_cell.length_a   1.000
_cell.length_b   1.000
_cell.length_c   1.000
_cell.angle_alpha   90.00
_cell.angle_beta   90.00
_cell.angle_gamma   90.00
#
_symmetry.space_group_name_H-M   'P 1'
#
loop_
_entity.id
_entity.type
_entity.pdbx_description
1 polymer ?
#
loop_
_entity_poly.entity_id
_entity_poly.type
_entity_poly.pdbx_seq_one_letter_code
_entity_poly.pdbx_strand_id
1 'polypeptide(L)'
;MKPIEKNKAQKLVKKLESGNFDENDVDNLFMRLRAYSQGNRLFREVADFVAHNDERNRGIANESLEAFYLSFKFFQEYTSPKKSLDITSPFPLYIKKLMKFQIDKCKESDLKQKFNVSKKRLKCRLDNIFAEDKKKQVVTMKKGKMSEQTFRAIQHILSFIGSQPAFEHTEVVSELLRVIKANKLVVEDAEFLKHSDRIVICVMLLLHEAKFEYGAHKQGYCRISCEKTSISHNQVFVDKDGNPVEHDESFGKLQVLGYVVLDKDGKDLTICYPLMTTTLDTEFWCDDHMFVIEPLTETHPHYLHKKALFDAPLYFTDDGKLGVIQD
;
A
#
# COMPACT_ATOMS: atom_id res chain seq x y z
N MET A 1 16.45 -7.05 -25.41
CA MET A 1 15.13 -6.91 -26.05
C MET A 1 15.27 -7.04 -27.56
N LYS A 2 14.35 -7.71 -28.25
CA LYS A 2 14.39 -7.81 -29.73
C LYS A 2 14.19 -6.41 -30.36
N PRO A 3 14.78 -6.09 -31.53
CA PRO A 3 14.68 -4.75 -32.13
C PRO A 3 13.23 -4.25 -32.34
N ILE A 4 12.33 -5.14 -32.79
CA ILE A 4 10.91 -4.80 -33.00
C ILE A 4 10.23 -4.39 -31.68
N GLU A 5 10.46 -5.17 -30.62
CA GLU A 5 9.91 -4.87 -29.29
C GLU A 5 10.48 -3.57 -28.72
N LYS A 6 11.76 -3.31 -28.97
CA LYS A 6 12.41 -2.05 -28.58
C LYS A 6 11.76 -0.85 -29.28
N ASN A 7 11.51 -0.94 -30.58
CA ASN A 7 10.86 0.14 -31.32
C ASN A 7 9.42 0.38 -30.86
N LYS A 8 8.67 -0.68 -30.52
CA LYS A 8 7.32 -0.55 -29.97
C LYS A 8 7.33 0.12 -28.59
N ALA A 9 8.21 -0.32 -27.69
CA ALA A 9 8.39 0.32 -26.39
C ALA A 9 8.82 1.79 -26.52
N GLN A 10 9.73 2.11 -27.46
CA GLN A 10 10.16 3.48 -27.72
C GLN A 10 9.00 4.39 -28.16
N LYS A 11 8.04 3.89 -28.95
CA LYS A 11 6.85 4.65 -29.35
C LYS A 11 5.96 4.98 -28.17
N LEU A 12 5.78 4.03 -27.24
CA LEU A 12 5.00 4.26 -26.01
C LEU A 12 5.68 5.28 -25.12
N VAL A 13 7.00 5.20 -24.92
CA VAL A 13 7.74 6.22 -24.15
C VAL A 13 7.50 7.62 -24.73
N LYS A 14 7.56 7.78 -26.05
CA LYS A 14 7.29 9.08 -26.70
C LYS A 14 5.87 9.59 -26.49
N LYS A 15 4.86 8.71 -26.44
CA LYS A 15 3.48 9.09 -26.14
C LYS A 15 3.33 9.60 -24.70
N LEU A 16 3.98 8.92 -23.75
CA LEU A 16 4.00 9.33 -22.35
C LEU A 16 4.71 10.68 -22.18
N GLU A 17 5.84 10.90 -22.85
CA GLU A 17 6.53 12.20 -22.88
C GLU A 17 5.69 13.32 -23.48
N SER A 18 4.88 13.03 -24.50
CA SER A 18 4.02 14.05 -25.12
C SER A 18 2.69 14.28 -24.40
N GLY A 19 2.40 13.51 -23.35
CA GLY A 19 1.11 13.54 -22.65
C GLY A 19 -0.08 13.04 -23.49
N ASN A 20 0.16 12.40 -24.64
CA ASN A 20 -0.89 11.91 -25.53
C ASN A 20 -0.99 10.39 -25.41
N PHE A 21 -1.49 9.93 -24.27
CA PHE A 21 -1.61 8.52 -23.91
C PHE A 21 -2.89 8.27 -23.10
N ASP A 22 -3.34 7.03 -23.15
CA ASP A 22 -4.40 6.46 -22.34
C ASP A 22 -3.85 5.39 -21.37
N GLU A 23 -4.72 4.79 -20.58
CA GLU A 23 -4.38 3.70 -19.67
C GLU A 23 -3.78 2.50 -20.39
N ASN A 24 -4.26 2.20 -21.61
CA ASN A 24 -3.77 1.08 -22.41
C ASN A 24 -2.31 1.28 -22.84
N ASP A 25 -1.91 2.51 -23.16
CA ASP A 25 -0.53 2.83 -23.51
C ASP A 25 0.42 2.62 -22.31
N VAL A 26 -0.02 2.97 -21.09
CA VAL A 26 0.72 2.72 -19.84
C VAL A 26 0.87 1.22 -19.59
N ASP A 27 -0.23 0.48 -19.64
CA ASP A 27 -0.28 -0.97 -19.48
C ASP A 27 0.65 -1.69 -20.47
N ASN A 28 0.56 -1.31 -21.74
CA ASN A 28 1.40 -1.87 -22.79
C ASN A 28 2.89 -1.60 -22.55
N LEU A 29 3.26 -0.45 -21.98
CA LEU A 29 4.65 -0.14 -21.67
C LEU A 29 5.16 -1.04 -20.53
N PHE A 30 4.41 -1.15 -19.44
CA PHE A 30 4.73 -2.04 -18.33
C PHE A 30 4.86 -3.49 -18.79
N MET A 31 3.91 -3.98 -19.60
CA MET A 31 3.94 -5.35 -20.14
C MET A 31 5.17 -5.64 -20.99
N ARG A 32 5.55 -4.72 -21.89
CA ARG A 32 6.73 -4.89 -22.75
C ARG A 32 8.03 -4.87 -21.97
N LEU A 33 8.12 -4.03 -20.94
CA LEU A 33 9.31 -3.86 -20.13
C LEU A 33 9.38 -4.86 -18.96
N ARG A 34 8.29 -5.59 -18.68
CA ARG A 34 8.17 -6.57 -17.59
C ARG A 34 9.34 -7.54 -17.49
N ALA A 35 9.69 -8.20 -18.60
CA ALA A 35 10.79 -9.19 -18.65
C ALA A 35 12.18 -8.54 -18.57
N TYR A 36 12.25 -7.22 -18.66
CA TYR A 36 13.47 -6.42 -18.68
C TYR A 36 13.52 -5.42 -17.53
N SER A 37 12.98 -5.78 -16.36
CA SER A 37 12.90 -4.91 -15.18
C SER A 37 14.26 -4.59 -14.53
N GLN A 38 15.34 -5.32 -14.87
CA GLN A 38 16.71 -5.07 -14.36
C GLN A 38 16.79 -4.99 -12.82
N GLY A 39 16.00 -5.79 -12.11
CA GLY A 39 16.00 -5.84 -10.64
C GLY A 39 15.15 -4.77 -9.95
N ASN A 40 14.49 -3.87 -10.69
CA ASN A 40 13.50 -2.92 -10.16
C ASN A 40 12.24 -3.70 -9.74
N ARG A 41 12.06 -3.92 -8.43
CA ARG A 41 11.06 -4.83 -7.87
C ARG A 41 9.66 -4.22 -7.91
N LEU A 42 9.53 -2.92 -7.67
CA LEU A 42 8.24 -2.23 -7.68
C LEU A 42 7.73 -2.05 -9.12
N PHE A 43 8.60 -1.71 -10.07
CA PHE A 43 8.25 -1.76 -11.48
C PHE A 43 7.76 -3.15 -11.88
N ARG A 44 8.47 -4.20 -11.42
CA ARG A 44 8.07 -5.58 -11.71
C ARG A 44 6.72 -5.93 -11.09
N GLU A 45 6.44 -5.48 -9.87
CA GLU A 45 5.15 -5.63 -9.19
C GLU A 45 4.01 -5.05 -10.04
N VAL A 46 4.13 -3.79 -10.44
CA VAL A 46 3.14 -3.08 -11.28
C VAL A 46 2.97 -3.79 -12.63
N ALA A 47 4.07 -4.14 -13.30
CA ALA A 47 4.01 -4.88 -14.56
C ALA A 47 3.38 -6.28 -14.41
N ASP A 48 3.55 -6.92 -13.25
CA ASP A 48 2.89 -8.18 -12.94
C ASP A 48 1.38 -7.96 -12.75
N PHE A 49 0.90 -6.82 -12.22
CA PHE A 49 -0.55 -6.51 -12.12
C PHE A 49 -1.20 -6.42 -13.50
N VAL A 50 -0.55 -5.74 -14.45
CA VAL A 50 -1.06 -5.67 -15.84
C VAL A 50 -1.13 -7.06 -16.48
N ALA A 51 -0.13 -7.92 -16.21
CA ALA A 51 -0.05 -9.25 -16.83
C ALA A 51 -1.07 -10.26 -16.30
N HIS A 52 -1.39 -10.15 -15.01
CA HIS A 52 -2.23 -11.07 -14.26
C HIS A 52 -3.04 -10.25 -13.24
N ASN A 53 -4.24 -9.85 -13.66
CA ASN A 53 -5.20 -9.11 -12.85
C ASN A 53 -5.95 -9.99 -11.82
N ASP A 54 -5.68 -11.30 -11.83
CA ASP A 54 -6.23 -12.26 -10.87
C ASP A 54 -5.59 -12.16 -9.47
N GLU A 55 -6.04 -13.04 -8.59
CA GLU A 55 -5.58 -13.25 -7.22
C GLU A 55 -4.04 -13.31 -7.07
N ARG A 56 -3.52 -12.50 -6.13
CA ARG A 56 -2.08 -12.30 -5.90
C ARG A 56 -1.61 -13.02 -4.64
N ASN A 57 -0.60 -13.87 -4.79
CA ASN A 57 -0.02 -14.62 -3.67
C ASN A 57 1.46 -14.31 -3.39
N ARG A 58 1.98 -13.24 -3.99
CA ARG A 58 3.36 -12.78 -3.87
C ARG A 58 3.47 -11.31 -4.28
N GLY A 59 4.58 -10.68 -3.92
CA GLY A 59 4.87 -9.30 -4.31
C GLY A 59 4.96 -8.36 -3.13
N ILE A 60 5.35 -7.12 -3.40
CA ILE A 60 5.52 -6.08 -2.36
C ILE A 60 4.18 -5.78 -1.68
N ALA A 61 3.09 -5.69 -2.45
CA ALA A 61 1.76 -5.44 -1.91
C ALA A 61 1.26 -6.62 -1.06
N ASN A 62 1.46 -7.85 -1.54
CA ASN A 62 1.10 -9.07 -0.81
C ASN A 62 1.87 -9.20 0.52
N GLU A 63 3.20 -9.00 0.50
CA GLU A 63 4.05 -9.02 1.70
C GLU A 63 3.60 -7.95 2.72
N SER A 64 3.22 -6.76 2.24
CA SER A 64 2.74 -5.66 3.10
C SER A 64 1.39 -5.97 3.74
N LEU A 65 0.42 -6.45 2.96
CA LEU A 65 -0.91 -6.86 3.44
C LEU A 65 -0.82 -7.99 4.44
N GLU A 66 -0.01 -9.01 4.15
CA GLU A 66 0.23 -10.10 5.08
C GLU A 66 0.87 -9.61 6.38
N ALA A 67 1.89 -8.75 6.31
CA ALA A 67 2.51 -8.16 7.49
C ALA A 67 1.50 -7.39 8.35
N PHE A 68 0.59 -6.65 7.72
CA PHE A 68 -0.46 -5.91 8.40
C PHE A 68 -1.49 -6.85 9.04
N TYR A 69 -1.96 -7.86 8.31
CA TYR A 69 -2.85 -8.91 8.83
C TYR A 69 -2.24 -9.62 10.04
N LEU A 70 -0.99 -10.09 9.96
CA LEU A 70 -0.33 -10.78 11.07
C LEU A 70 -0.15 -9.89 12.29
N SER A 71 0.02 -8.57 12.10
CA SER A 71 0.12 -7.61 13.20
C SER A 71 -1.19 -7.51 13.97
N PHE A 72 -2.33 -7.43 13.27
CA PHE A 72 -3.65 -7.41 13.89
C PHE A 72 -4.07 -8.75 14.46
N LYS A 73 -3.69 -9.86 13.82
CA LYS A 73 -3.88 -11.20 14.37
C LYS A 73 -3.15 -11.35 15.70
N PHE A 74 -1.89 -10.92 15.76
CA PHE A 74 -1.14 -10.91 17.02
C PHE A 74 -1.76 -9.99 18.06
N PHE A 75 -2.22 -8.79 17.66
CA PHE A 75 -2.92 -7.89 18.57
C PHE A 75 -4.18 -8.52 19.16
N GLN A 76 -5.00 -9.19 18.35
CA GLN A 76 -6.22 -9.84 18.82
C GLN A 76 -5.93 -11.05 19.72
N GLU A 77 -4.94 -11.87 19.38
CA GLU A 77 -4.63 -13.09 20.14
C GLU A 77 -3.84 -12.83 21.44
N TYR A 78 -2.99 -11.80 21.47
CA TYR A 78 -2.05 -11.56 22.57
C TYR A 78 -2.23 -10.21 23.24
N THR A 79 -2.21 -9.11 22.48
CA THR A 79 -2.18 -7.76 23.05
C THR A 79 -3.51 -7.34 23.68
N SER A 80 -4.62 -7.44 22.94
CA SER A 80 -5.97 -7.08 23.39
C SER A 80 -6.41 -7.88 24.62
N PRO A 81 -6.25 -9.22 24.69
CA PRO A 81 -6.58 -10.00 25.89
C PRO A 81 -5.48 -9.96 26.96
N LYS A 82 -4.37 -9.23 26.76
CA LYS A 82 -3.20 -9.19 27.66
C LYS A 82 -2.60 -10.57 27.93
N LYS A 83 -2.65 -11.47 26.94
CA LYS A 83 -2.05 -12.80 27.00
C LYS A 83 -0.55 -12.70 26.74
N SER A 84 0.26 -13.24 27.66
CA SER A 84 1.71 -13.30 27.51
C SER A 84 2.12 -14.34 26.44
N LEU A 85 3.08 -13.98 25.59
CA LEU A 85 3.76 -14.92 24.71
C LEU A 85 5.01 -15.50 25.42
N ASP A 86 5.04 -16.81 25.61
CA ASP A 86 6.25 -17.54 26.02
C ASP A 86 6.99 -18.07 24.78
N ILE A 87 8.14 -17.47 24.47
CA ILE A 87 8.99 -17.88 23.33
C ILE A 87 9.94 -19.03 23.65
N THR A 88 9.97 -19.50 24.91
CA THR A 88 10.79 -20.65 25.34
C THR A 88 10.06 -21.98 25.13
N SER A 89 8.72 -21.93 25.09
CA SER A 89 7.84 -23.02 24.69
C SER A 89 7.52 -22.97 23.19
N PRO A 90 6.98 -24.05 22.57
CA PRO A 90 6.50 -23.98 21.20
C PRO A 90 5.44 -22.89 21.01
N PHE A 91 5.60 -22.05 19.99
CA PHE A 91 4.66 -20.96 19.67
C PHE A 91 4.30 -20.94 18.17
N PRO A 92 3.21 -20.26 17.76
CA PRO A 92 2.77 -20.28 16.37
C PRO A 92 3.81 -19.76 15.37
N LEU A 93 3.95 -20.45 14.24
CA LEU A 93 4.93 -20.14 13.19
C LEU A 93 4.77 -18.72 12.64
N TYR A 94 3.53 -18.23 12.53
CA TYR A 94 3.25 -16.90 12.02
C TYR A 94 3.90 -15.79 12.86
N ILE A 95 4.13 -16.00 14.17
CA ILE A 95 4.74 -14.98 15.04
C ILE A 95 6.21 -14.77 14.64
N LYS A 96 6.95 -15.83 14.29
CA LYS A 96 8.32 -15.67 13.76
C LYS A 96 8.30 -14.91 12.42
N LYS A 97 7.30 -15.16 11.57
CA LYS A 97 7.11 -14.42 10.31
C LYS A 97 6.82 -12.94 10.59
N LEU A 98 5.91 -12.65 11.52
CA LEU A 98 5.59 -11.30 11.98
C LEU A 98 6.84 -10.57 12.52
N MET A 99 7.65 -11.23 13.36
CA MET A 99 8.90 -10.63 13.86
C MET A 99 9.79 -10.16 12.69
N LYS A 100 9.92 -10.95 11.62
CA LYS A 100 10.71 -10.55 10.45
C LYS A 100 10.14 -9.33 9.73
N PHE A 101 8.82 -9.28 9.55
CA PHE A 101 8.16 -8.12 8.95
C PHE A 101 8.30 -6.86 9.82
N GLN A 102 8.16 -6.98 11.14
CA GLN A 102 8.29 -5.84 12.05
C GLN A 102 9.71 -5.27 12.08
N ILE A 103 10.73 -6.12 11.92
CA ILE A 103 12.11 -5.65 11.76
C ILE A 103 12.25 -4.75 10.52
N ASP A 104 11.55 -5.06 9.42
CA ASP A 104 11.60 -4.23 8.21
C ASP A 104 10.96 -2.87 8.39
N LYS A 105 9.93 -2.78 9.25
CA LYS A 105 9.22 -1.54 9.57
C LYS A 105 9.98 -0.62 10.53
N CYS A 106 10.94 -1.15 11.30
CA CYS A 106 11.79 -0.33 12.17
C CYS A 106 12.71 0.58 11.35
N LYS A 107 13.11 1.74 11.87
CA LYS A 107 14.25 2.48 11.32
C LYS A 107 15.55 1.77 11.69
N GLU A 108 16.50 1.71 10.77
CA GLU A 108 17.82 1.10 11.00
C GLU A 108 18.57 1.83 12.14
N SER A 109 18.42 3.15 12.23
CA SER A 109 18.95 3.99 13.32
C SER A 109 18.45 3.54 14.70
N ASP A 110 17.15 3.26 14.80
CA ASP A 110 16.50 2.97 16.08
C ASP A 110 16.95 1.61 16.61
N LEU A 111 17.08 0.62 15.72
CA LEU A 111 17.60 -0.70 16.07
C LEU A 111 19.07 -0.63 16.51
N LYS A 112 19.88 0.17 15.83
CA LYS A 112 21.29 0.38 16.19
C LYS A 112 21.42 1.07 17.55
N GLN A 113 20.68 2.15 17.78
CA GLN A 113 20.75 2.91 19.03
C GLN A 113 20.23 2.11 20.23
N LYS A 114 19.07 1.43 20.09
CA LYS A 114 18.43 0.73 21.22
C LYS A 114 19.00 -0.67 21.47
N PHE A 115 19.43 -1.38 20.43
CA PHE A 115 19.78 -2.80 20.52
C PHE A 115 21.12 -3.16 19.86
N ASN A 116 21.91 -2.18 19.40
CA ASN A 116 23.21 -2.38 18.75
C ASN A 116 23.20 -3.47 17.67
N VAL A 117 22.16 -3.44 16.82
CA VAL A 117 21.93 -4.46 15.79
C VAL A 117 21.37 -3.82 14.53
N SER A 118 21.77 -4.34 13.36
CA SER A 118 21.14 -4.02 12.08
C SER A 118 19.92 -4.88 11.82
N LYS A 119 19.01 -4.45 10.92
CA LYS A 119 17.88 -5.28 10.49
C LYS A 119 18.31 -6.67 10.03
N LYS A 120 19.31 -6.71 9.13
CA LYS A 120 19.86 -7.96 8.57
C LYS A 120 20.37 -8.89 9.67
N ARG A 121 21.16 -8.35 10.61
CA ARG A 121 21.73 -9.15 11.70
C ARG A 121 20.65 -9.66 12.65
N LEU A 122 19.62 -8.85 12.94
CA LEU A 122 18.51 -9.26 13.80
C LEU A 122 17.68 -10.38 13.14
N LYS A 123 17.37 -10.28 11.84
CA LYS A 123 16.73 -11.38 11.09
C LYS A 123 17.56 -12.67 11.13
N CYS A 124 18.86 -12.59 10.87
CA CYS A 124 19.75 -13.75 10.97
C CYS A 124 19.77 -14.36 12.39
N ARG A 125 19.73 -13.51 13.44
CA ARG A 125 19.62 -13.99 14.83
C ARG A 125 18.33 -14.78 15.05
N LEU A 126 17.19 -14.29 14.55
CA LEU A 126 15.91 -15.03 14.65
C LEU A 126 15.98 -16.39 13.97
N ASP A 127 16.61 -16.49 12.80
CA ASP A 127 16.77 -17.76 12.08
C ASP A 127 17.73 -18.73 12.79
N ASN A 128 18.72 -18.19 13.48
CA ASN A 128 19.65 -18.99 14.26
C ASN A 128 19.03 -19.48 15.57
N ILE A 129 18.25 -18.65 16.27
CA ILE A 129 17.68 -18.98 17.58
C ILE A 129 16.45 -19.89 17.47
N PHE A 130 15.66 -19.75 16.41
CA PHE A 130 14.39 -20.46 16.27
C PHE A 130 14.42 -21.54 15.18
N ALA A 131 13.91 -22.73 15.48
CA ALA A 131 13.64 -23.81 14.53
C ALA A 131 12.16 -23.83 14.14
N GLU A 132 11.87 -24.12 12.87
CA GLU A 132 10.50 -24.13 12.33
C GLU A 132 10.04 -25.57 12.10
N ASP A 133 8.85 -25.92 12.58
CA ASP A 133 8.11 -27.11 12.18
C ASP A 133 6.91 -26.68 11.34
N LYS A 134 7.09 -26.69 10.00
CA LYS A 134 6.05 -26.30 9.04
C LYS A 134 4.87 -27.27 9.01
N LYS A 135 5.04 -28.53 9.42
CA LYS A 135 3.93 -29.50 9.46
C LYS A 135 3.00 -29.19 10.63
N LYS A 136 3.58 -28.86 11.79
CA LYS A 136 2.83 -28.51 12.99
C LYS A 136 2.48 -27.02 13.09
N GLN A 137 2.96 -26.19 12.17
CA GLN A 137 2.78 -24.73 12.18
C GLN A 137 3.28 -24.07 13.48
N VAL A 138 4.38 -24.58 14.03
CA VAL A 138 4.99 -24.06 15.26
C VAL A 138 6.48 -23.74 15.09
N VAL A 139 6.98 -22.92 16.00
CA VAL A 139 8.38 -22.54 16.14
C VAL A 139 8.83 -22.92 17.55
N THR A 140 10.06 -23.43 17.65
CA THR A 140 10.69 -23.78 18.92
C THR A 140 12.04 -23.09 19.05
N MET A 141 12.43 -22.73 20.27
CA MET A 141 13.77 -22.22 20.54
C MET A 141 14.79 -23.35 20.46
N LYS A 142 15.87 -23.17 19.70
CA LYS A 142 16.98 -24.12 19.65
C LYS A 142 17.72 -24.13 20.99
N LYS A 143 18.36 -25.25 21.34
CA LYS A 143 19.18 -25.36 22.56
C LYS A 143 20.28 -24.29 22.56
N GLY A 144 20.21 -23.36 23.50
CA GLY A 144 21.15 -22.24 23.64
C GLY A 144 20.56 -21.11 24.46
N LYS A 145 21.41 -20.18 24.92
CA LYS A 145 20.96 -18.96 25.62
C LYS A 145 20.69 -17.86 24.58
N MET A 146 19.48 -17.29 24.60
CA MET A 146 19.19 -16.03 23.93
C MET A 146 19.83 -14.90 24.74
N SER A 147 20.50 -13.95 24.07
CA SER A 147 21.01 -12.77 24.76
C SER A 147 19.86 -11.86 25.19
N GLU A 148 19.98 -11.23 26.36
CA GLU A 148 18.99 -10.28 26.87
C GLU A 148 18.70 -9.16 25.85
N GLN A 149 19.73 -8.67 25.16
CA GLN A 149 19.57 -7.66 24.12
C GLN A 149 18.71 -8.14 22.94
N THR A 150 18.83 -9.42 22.55
CA THR A 150 17.99 -10.00 21.49
C THR A 150 16.55 -10.17 21.99
N PHE A 151 16.38 -10.58 23.24
CA PHE A 151 15.06 -10.69 23.86
C PHE A 151 14.35 -9.33 23.89
N ARG A 152 15.02 -8.27 24.37
CA ARG A 152 14.49 -6.90 24.37
C ARG A 152 14.17 -6.39 22.96
N ALA A 153 14.99 -6.74 21.96
CA ALA A 153 14.71 -6.40 20.57
C ALA A 153 13.44 -7.11 20.06
N ILE A 154 13.23 -8.40 20.40
CA ILE A 154 12.01 -9.16 20.08
C ILE A 154 10.78 -8.53 20.74
N GLN A 155 10.88 -8.15 22.02
CA GLN A 155 9.78 -7.48 22.72
C GLN A 155 9.42 -6.16 22.03
N HIS A 156 10.42 -5.37 21.65
CA HIS A 156 10.20 -4.10 20.97
C HIS A 156 9.52 -4.25 19.61
N ILE A 157 9.97 -5.19 18.75
CA ILE A 157 9.36 -5.38 17.43
C ILE A 157 7.93 -5.94 17.49
N LEU A 158 7.55 -6.60 18.58
CA LEU A 158 6.19 -7.10 18.81
C LEU A 158 5.30 -6.10 19.57
N SER A 159 5.84 -4.97 20.05
CA SER A 159 5.09 -4.03 20.90
C SER A 159 4.30 -2.97 20.11
N PHE A 160 4.39 -2.96 18.79
CA PHE A 160 3.73 -1.94 17.97
C PHE A 160 3.14 -2.54 16.70
N ILE A 161 2.13 -1.88 16.14
CA ILE A 161 1.61 -2.13 14.80
C ILE A 161 2.15 -1.03 13.90
N GLY A 162 3.06 -1.38 12.98
CA GLY A 162 3.56 -0.43 12.00
C GLY A 162 2.61 -0.35 10.81
N SER A 163 2.00 0.81 10.60
CA SER A 163 1.21 1.14 9.41
C SER A 163 2.04 2.07 8.52
N GLN A 164 2.98 1.50 7.77
CA GLN A 164 3.75 2.22 6.76
C GLN A 164 3.25 1.80 5.37
N PRO A 165 3.17 2.73 4.40
CA PRO A 165 2.91 2.39 3.02
C PRO A 165 3.91 1.34 2.50
N ALA A 166 3.44 0.47 1.62
CA ALA A 166 4.29 -0.50 0.95
C ALA A 166 5.25 0.18 -0.04
N PHE A 167 4.79 1.27 -0.68
CA PHE A 167 5.55 2.09 -1.61
C PHE A 167 4.87 3.44 -1.84
N GLU A 168 5.65 4.43 -2.27
CA GLU A 168 5.18 5.75 -2.67
C GLU A 168 5.10 5.89 -4.19
N HIS A 169 4.23 6.77 -4.70
CA HIS A 169 4.11 7.03 -6.14
C HIS A 169 5.44 7.49 -6.81
N THR A 170 6.28 8.24 -6.08
CA THR A 170 7.58 8.69 -6.56
C THR A 170 8.51 7.50 -6.85
N GLU A 171 8.43 6.42 -6.06
CA GLU A 171 9.19 5.21 -6.26
C GLU A 171 8.76 4.50 -7.55
N VAL A 172 7.45 4.42 -7.82
CA VAL A 172 6.88 3.84 -9.05
C VAL A 172 7.44 4.56 -10.28
N VAL A 173 7.33 5.90 -10.31
CA VAL A 173 7.79 6.72 -11.43
C VAL A 173 9.31 6.60 -11.59
N SER A 174 10.06 6.64 -10.49
CA SER A 174 11.52 6.52 -10.52
C SER A 174 11.99 5.15 -11.05
N GLU A 175 11.32 4.06 -10.68
CA GLU A 175 11.66 2.73 -11.17
C GLU A 175 11.29 2.57 -12.64
N LEU A 176 10.16 3.12 -13.08
CA LEU A 176 9.78 3.15 -14.50
C LEU A 176 10.85 3.85 -15.35
N LEU A 177 11.26 5.06 -14.97
CA LEU A 177 12.34 5.79 -15.64
C LEU A 177 13.67 5.02 -15.65
N ARG A 178 14.04 4.41 -14.51
CA ARG A 178 15.24 3.56 -14.41
C ARG A 178 15.18 2.39 -15.39
N VAL A 179 14.02 1.73 -15.50
CA VAL A 179 13.82 0.60 -16.43
C VAL A 179 13.87 1.05 -17.88
N ILE A 180 13.26 2.18 -18.24
CA ILE A 180 13.32 2.76 -19.59
C ILE A 180 14.78 3.00 -19.99
N LYS A 181 15.55 3.70 -19.14
CA LYS A 181 16.96 4.01 -19.37
C LYS A 181 17.86 2.79 -19.42
N ALA A 182 17.68 1.84 -18.49
CA ALA A 182 18.47 0.61 -18.46
C ALA A 182 18.26 -0.25 -19.72
N ASN A 183 17.11 -0.13 -20.36
CA ASN A 183 16.80 -0.78 -21.65
C ASN A 183 17.23 0.03 -22.87
N LYS A 184 17.98 1.13 -22.66
CA LYS A 184 18.52 2.01 -23.72
C LYS A 184 17.41 2.58 -24.62
N LEU A 185 16.25 2.86 -24.03
CA LEU A 185 15.20 3.67 -24.65
C LEU A 185 15.53 5.14 -24.41
N VAL A 186 15.28 5.98 -25.41
CA VAL A 186 15.46 7.44 -25.33
C VAL A 186 14.28 8.01 -24.56
N VAL A 187 14.56 8.81 -23.54
CA VAL A 187 13.58 9.53 -22.74
C VAL A 187 14.22 10.83 -22.24
N GLU A 188 13.47 11.91 -22.29
CA GLU A 188 13.77 13.19 -21.67
C GLU A 188 13.05 13.27 -20.32
N ASP A 189 13.82 13.28 -19.24
CA ASP A 189 13.29 13.16 -17.88
C ASP A 189 12.29 14.27 -17.57
N ALA A 190 12.61 15.50 -17.95
CA ALA A 190 11.77 16.66 -17.66
C ALA A 190 10.40 16.56 -18.32
N GLU A 191 10.34 16.15 -19.59
CA GLU A 191 9.08 15.99 -20.32
C GLU A 191 8.26 14.79 -19.80
N PHE A 192 8.94 13.67 -19.52
CA PHE A 192 8.28 12.50 -18.94
C PHE A 192 7.66 12.80 -17.56
N LEU A 193 8.39 13.50 -16.69
CA LEU A 193 7.95 13.79 -15.33
C LEU A 193 6.75 14.74 -15.27
N LYS A 194 6.57 15.64 -16.26
CA LYS A 194 5.38 16.51 -16.36
C LYS A 194 4.07 15.74 -16.40
N HIS A 195 4.10 14.50 -16.91
CA HIS A 195 2.92 13.66 -17.06
C HIS A 195 2.91 12.46 -16.10
N SER A 196 3.81 12.45 -15.11
CA SER A 196 3.95 11.32 -14.18
C SER A 196 2.71 11.11 -13.30
N ASP A 197 2.00 12.17 -12.94
CA ASP A 197 0.76 12.07 -12.14
C ASP A 197 -0.34 11.27 -12.86
N ARG A 198 -0.49 11.46 -14.18
CA ARG A 198 -1.43 10.68 -15.00
C ARG A 198 -1.05 9.20 -15.08
N ILE A 199 0.25 8.91 -15.14
CA ILE A 199 0.77 7.53 -15.08
C ILE A 199 0.45 6.92 -13.71
N VAL A 200 0.60 7.70 -12.63
CA VAL A 200 0.27 7.25 -11.27
C VAL A 200 -1.21 6.90 -11.14
N ILE A 201 -2.12 7.69 -11.70
CA ILE A 201 -3.56 7.36 -11.71
C ILE A 201 -3.81 6.02 -12.42
N CYS A 202 -3.19 5.79 -13.58
CA CYS A 202 -3.30 4.49 -14.27
C CYS A 202 -2.81 3.33 -13.38
N VAL A 203 -1.70 3.52 -12.67
CA VAL A 203 -1.19 2.50 -11.73
C VAL A 203 -2.13 2.30 -10.53
N MET A 204 -2.76 3.36 -10.02
CA MET A 204 -3.75 3.25 -8.95
C MET A 204 -4.97 2.44 -9.41
N LEU A 205 -5.44 2.66 -10.64
CA LEU A 205 -6.54 1.89 -11.24
C LEU A 205 -6.19 0.41 -11.40
N LEU A 206 -4.96 0.07 -11.77
CA LEU A 206 -4.49 -1.32 -11.81
C LEU A 206 -4.51 -2.01 -10.44
N LEU A 207 -4.31 -1.24 -9.37
CA LEU A 207 -4.35 -1.75 -7.99
C LEU A 207 -5.78 -1.78 -7.43
N HIS A 208 -6.70 -0.99 -7.98
CA HIS A 208 -8.08 -0.91 -7.52
C HIS A 208 -8.74 -2.30 -7.64
N GLU A 209 -9.37 -2.75 -6.55
CA GLU A 209 -10.03 -4.05 -6.42
C GLU A 209 -9.14 -5.30 -6.59
N ALA A 210 -7.82 -5.14 -6.70
CA ALA A 210 -6.90 -6.26 -6.72
C ALA A 210 -7.03 -7.10 -5.44
N LYS A 211 -7.05 -8.42 -5.57
CA LYS A 211 -7.22 -9.39 -4.46
C LYS A 211 -5.92 -10.11 -4.13
N PHE A 212 -5.73 -10.42 -2.84
CA PHE A 212 -4.48 -10.96 -2.31
C PHE A 212 -4.74 -12.15 -1.39
N GLU A 213 -4.03 -13.25 -1.66
CA GLU A 213 -4.05 -14.48 -0.89
C GLU A 213 -2.73 -14.67 -0.14
N TYR A 214 -2.83 -14.94 1.16
CA TYR A 214 -1.68 -15.06 2.06
C TYR A 214 -1.98 -15.95 3.28
N GLY A 215 -2.96 -16.85 3.18
CA GLY A 215 -3.32 -17.80 4.23
C GLY A 215 -4.05 -17.16 5.42
N ALA A 216 -4.85 -16.13 5.16
CA ALA A 216 -5.64 -15.41 6.14
C ALA A 216 -7.07 -15.99 6.28
N HIS A 217 -7.89 -15.34 7.12
CA HIS A 217 -9.32 -15.68 7.27
C HIS A 217 -10.09 -15.45 5.96
N LYS A 218 -9.84 -14.30 5.31
CA LYS A 218 -10.29 -14.00 3.95
C LYS A 218 -9.19 -13.30 3.17
N GLN A 219 -9.35 -13.24 1.86
CA GLN A 219 -8.48 -12.51 0.95
C GLN A 219 -8.42 -11.02 1.34
N GLY A 220 -7.22 -10.45 1.27
CA GLY A 220 -7.05 -9.01 1.29
C GLY A 220 -7.43 -8.40 -0.05
N TYR A 221 -7.73 -7.11 -0.07
CA TYR A 221 -8.03 -6.40 -1.30
C TYR A 221 -7.57 -4.94 -1.23
N CYS A 222 -7.52 -4.26 -2.36
CA CYS A 222 -7.16 -2.85 -2.43
C CYS A 222 -8.32 -1.99 -2.96
N ARG A 223 -8.40 -0.74 -2.54
CA ARG A 223 -9.28 0.27 -3.15
C ARG A 223 -8.60 1.62 -3.18
N ILE A 224 -8.93 2.41 -4.19
CA ILE A 224 -8.55 3.82 -4.25
C ILE A 224 -9.41 4.56 -3.22
N SER A 225 -8.82 5.53 -2.55
CA SER A 225 -9.49 6.43 -1.61
C SER A 225 -8.70 7.75 -1.53
N CYS A 226 -9.18 8.68 -0.73
CA CYS A 226 -8.45 9.84 -0.25
C CYS A 226 -8.26 9.80 1.27
N GLU A 227 -7.59 10.81 1.85
CA GLU A 227 -7.34 10.92 3.29
C GLU A 227 -8.61 11.17 4.11
N LYS A 228 -9.55 11.96 3.55
CA LYS A 228 -10.91 12.15 4.08
C LYS A 228 -11.92 11.92 2.97
N THR A 229 -12.85 11.00 3.15
CA THR A 229 -13.89 10.69 2.13
C THR A 229 -15.06 11.66 2.11
N SER A 230 -15.19 12.51 3.13
CA SER A 230 -16.22 13.54 3.23
C SER A 230 -15.68 14.80 3.92
N ILE A 231 -16.11 15.96 3.46
CA ILE A 231 -15.84 17.26 4.07
C ILE A 231 -17.15 18.04 4.25
N SER A 232 -17.18 18.96 5.20
CA SER A 232 -18.34 19.81 5.47
C SER A 232 -18.64 20.70 4.25
N HIS A 233 -19.92 20.88 3.93
CA HIS A 233 -20.35 21.70 2.79
C HIS A 233 -21.35 22.77 3.23
N ASN A 234 -21.10 24.03 2.86
CA ASN A 234 -21.91 25.21 3.23
C ASN A 234 -22.14 25.35 4.75
N GLN A 235 -21.13 25.01 5.56
CA GLN A 235 -21.17 25.18 7.01
C GLN A 235 -20.36 26.39 7.44
N VAL A 236 -20.89 27.16 8.39
CA VAL A 236 -20.17 28.24 9.06
C VAL A 236 -19.61 27.69 10.36
N PHE A 237 -18.28 27.70 10.47
CA PHE A 237 -17.59 27.33 11.71
C PHE A 237 -17.50 28.56 12.60
N VAL A 238 -17.65 28.37 13.91
CA VAL A 238 -17.57 29.45 14.90
C VAL A 238 -16.56 29.11 15.99
N ASP A 239 -15.91 30.13 16.55
CA ASP A 239 -15.06 29.98 17.73
C ASP A 239 -15.88 29.76 19.01
N LYS A 240 -15.20 29.71 20.16
CA LYS A 240 -15.84 29.52 21.48
C LYS A 240 -16.78 30.67 21.87
N ASP A 241 -16.63 31.83 21.23
CA ASP A 241 -17.40 33.04 21.49
C ASP A 241 -18.51 33.25 20.44
N GLY A 242 -18.64 32.33 19.47
CA GLY A 242 -19.66 32.36 18.43
C GLY A 242 -19.29 33.18 17.20
N ASN A 243 -18.04 33.64 17.07
CA ASN A 243 -17.59 34.40 15.90
C ASN A 243 -17.25 33.45 14.75
N PRO A 244 -17.67 33.75 13.50
CA PRO A 244 -17.28 32.97 12.33
C PRO A 244 -15.76 32.84 12.21
N VAL A 245 -15.28 31.63 11.96
CA VAL A 245 -13.87 31.33 11.68
C VAL A 245 -13.74 30.67 10.31
N GLU A 246 -12.68 31.05 9.60
CA GLU A 246 -12.29 30.39 8.36
C GLU A 246 -11.83 28.96 8.67
N HIS A 247 -12.39 27.99 7.98
CA HIS A 247 -12.09 26.57 8.17
C HIS A 247 -12.01 25.90 6.81
N ASP A 248 -10.78 25.73 6.33
CA ASP A 248 -10.50 25.04 5.08
C ASP A 248 -10.46 23.53 5.32
N GLU A 249 -11.47 22.83 4.82
CA GLU A 249 -11.44 21.38 4.72
C GLU A 249 -11.05 20.95 3.31
N SER A 250 -10.26 19.88 3.24
CA SER A 250 -9.90 19.22 1.99
C SER A 250 -10.05 17.71 2.15
N PHE A 251 -10.36 17.03 1.05
CA PHE A 251 -10.30 15.56 0.96
C PHE A 251 -8.88 15.02 1.13
N GLY A 252 -7.87 15.89 1.02
CA GLY A 252 -6.47 15.54 1.12
C GLY A 252 -5.95 14.85 -0.14
N LYS A 253 -4.99 13.95 0.02
CA LYS A 253 -4.32 13.27 -1.11
C LYS A 253 -4.95 11.94 -1.47
N LEU A 254 -4.88 11.59 -2.76
CA LEU A 254 -5.26 10.26 -3.24
C LEU A 254 -4.30 9.19 -2.71
N GLN A 255 -4.84 8.02 -2.44
CA GLN A 255 -4.10 6.87 -1.93
C GLN A 255 -4.77 5.57 -2.37
N VAL A 256 -4.03 4.47 -2.32
CA VAL A 256 -4.59 3.12 -2.39
C VAL A 256 -4.57 2.53 -1.00
N LEU A 257 -5.75 2.21 -0.47
CA LEU A 257 -5.91 1.52 0.80
C LEU A 257 -5.85 0.01 0.59
N GLY A 258 -5.04 -0.66 1.40
CA GLY A 258 -5.01 -2.11 1.52
C GLY A 258 -5.91 -2.56 2.67
N TYR A 259 -6.82 -3.50 2.40
CA TYR A 259 -7.79 -4.05 3.34
C TYR A 259 -7.41 -5.48 3.71
N VAL A 260 -7.45 -5.77 5.01
CA VAL A 260 -7.30 -7.12 5.56
C VAL A 260 -8.53 -7.46 6.38
N VAL A 261 -8.93 -8.73 6.37
CA VAL A 261 -10.12 -9.20 7.08
C VAL A 261 -9.72 -10.26 8.10
N LEU A 262 -10.05 -10.01 9.36
CA LEU A 262 -9.81 -10.93 10.48
C LEU A 262 -11.13 -11.54 10.94
N ASP A 263 -11.08 -12.76 11.46
CA ASP A 263 -12.18 -13.33 12.23
C ASP A 263 -12.13 -12.81 13.66
N LYS A 264 -13.19 -12.15 14.10
CA LYS A 264 -13.39 -11.74 15.49
C LYS A 264 -14.72 -12.30 15.98
N ASP A 265 -14.63 -13.37 16.77
CA ASP A 265 -15.78 -14.04 17.38
C ASP A 265 -16.86 -14.47 16.35
N GLY A 266 -16.41 -14.98 15.19
CA GLY A 266 -17.27 -15.42 14.10
C GLY A 266 -17.77 -14.29 13.18
N LYS A 267 -17.28 -13.06 13.37
CA LYS A 267 -17.61 -11.90 12.54
C LYS A 267 -16.37 -11.36 11.83
N ASP A 268 -16.59 -10.83 10.62
CA ASP A 268 -15.52 -10.18 9.87
C ASP A 268 -15.19 -8.82 10.49
N LEU A 269 -13.93 -8.66 10.90
CA LEU A 269 -13.33 -7.38 11.23
C LEU A 269 -12.44 -6.95 10.08
N THR A 270 -12.91 -5.98 9.29
CA THR A 270 -12.14 -5.37 8.19
C THR A 270 -11.35 -4.18 8.69
N ILE A 271 -10.06 -4.16 8.40
CA ILE A 271 -9.14 -3.08 8.77
C ILE A 271 -8.36 -2.67 7.53
N CYS A 272 -8.17 -1.37 7.34
CA CYS A 272 -7.41 -0.84 6.22
C CYS A 272 -6.22 0.01 6.67
N TYR A 273 -5.28 0.20 5.74
CA TYR A 273 -4.17 1.13 5.87
C TYR A 273 -3.75 1.64 4.49
N PRO A 274 -3.02 2.77 4.41
CA PRO A 274 -2.44 3.22 3.15
C PRO A 274 -1.41 2.19 2.66
N LEU A 275 -1.72 1.50 1.56
CA LEU A 275 -0.79 0.61 0.87
C LEU A 275 0.13 1.40 -0.06
N MET A 276 -0.43 2.35 -0.80
CA MET A 276 0.29 3.29 -1.65
C MET A 276 -0.18 4.71 -1.34
N THR A 277 0.76 5.63 -1.17
CA THR A 277 0.48 7.06 -0.95
C THR A 277 0.92 7.89 -2.15
N THR A 278 0.18 8.98 -2.38
CA THR A 278 0.48 9.94 -3.45
C THR A 278 0.55 11.37 -2.93
N THR A 279 1.06 12.28 -3.77
CA THR A 279 0.93 13.74 -3.55
C THR A 279 -0.21 14.34 -4.39
N LEU A 280 -0.99 13.51 -5.08
CA LEU A 280 -2.06 13.94 -5.97
C LEU A 280 -3.21 14.48 -5.12
N ASP A 281 -3.50 15.76 -5.30
CA ASP A 281 -4.64 16.39 -4.66
C ASP A 281 -5.96 15.81 -5.17
N THR A 282 -6.83 15.38 -4.25
CA THR A 282 -8.06 14.67 -4.61
C THR A 282 -8.99 15.54 -5.45
N GLU A 283 -9.16 16.82 -5.09
CA GLU A 283 -10.08 17.71 -5.82
C GLU A 283 -9.53 18.12 -7.18
N PHE A 284 -8.21 18.15 -7.33
CA PHE A 284 -7.60 18.45 -8.64
C PHE A 284 -7.61 17.24 -9.58
N TRP A 285 -7.30 16.04 -9.07
CA TRP A 285 -7.08 14.84 -9.87
C TRP A 285 -8.28 13.91 -10.00
N CYS A 286 -9.39 14.19 -9.31
CA CYS A 286 -10.67 13.55 -9.58
C CYS A 286 -11.51 14.43 -10.49
N ASP A 287 -12.32 13.77 -11.32
CA ASP A 287 -13.37 14.42 -12.09
C ASP A 287 -14.47 14.96 -11.17
N ASP A 288 -15.14 16.04 -11.57
CA ASP A 288 -16.16 16.71 -10.75
C ASP A 288 -17.34 15.76 -10.41
N HIS A 289 -17.65 14.80 -11.28
CA HIS A 289 -18.71 13.81 -11.07
C HIS A 289 -18.37 12.79 -9.96
N MET A 290 -17.12 12.75 -9.49
CA MET A 290 -16.74 11.96 -8.31
C MET A 290 -17.21 12.59 -7.00
N PHE A 291 -17.72 13.82 -7.00
CA PHE A 291 -18.14 14.51 -5.79
C PHE A 291 -19.65 14.69 -5.75
N VAL A 292 -20.26 14.24 -4.66
CA VAL A 292 -21.70 14.43 -4.40
C VAL A 292 -21.92 15.24 -3.15
N ILE A 293 -22.94 16.08 -3.16
CA ILE A 293 -23.39 16.82 -1.99
C ILE A 293 -24.65 16.14 -1.48
N GLU A 294 -24.60 15.67 -0.24
CA GLU A 294 -25.71 14.98 0.40
C GLU A 294 -25.84 15.39 1.87
N PRO A 295 -27.02 15.22 2.48
CA PRO A 295 -27.19 15.42 3.91
C PRO A 295 -26.32 14.50 4.76
N LEU A 296 -25.77 15.05 5.85
CA LEU A 296 -24.98 14.30 6.83
C LEU A 296 -25.81 13.16 7.47
N THR A 297 -27.09 13.43 7.72
CA THR A 297 -28.06 12.44 8.22
C THR A 297 -29.45 12.73 7.67
N GLU A 298 -30.29 11.69 7.52
CA GLU A 298 -31.70 11.85 7.15
C GLU A 298 -32.47 12.73 8.13
N THR A 299 -32.08 12.71 9.41
CA THR A 299 -32.72 13.47 10.49
C THR A 299 -32.32 14.94 10.54
N HIS A 300 -31.23 15.32 9.86
CA HIS A 300 -30.79 16.71 9.77
C HIS A 300 -30.45 17.09 8.31
N PRO A 301 -31.46 17.24 7.44
CA PRO A 301 -31.28 17.42 6.00
C PRO A 301 -30.54 18.71 5.61
N HIS A 302 -30.43 19.67 6.53
CA HIS A 302 -29.81 20.97 6.31
C HIS A 302 -28.29 20.98 6.54
N TYR A 303 -27.72 19.97 7.21
CA TYR A 303 -26.27 19.85 7.33
C TYR A 303 -25.76 19.01 6.17
N LEU A 304 -25.12 19.66 5.21
CA LEU A 304 -24.61 19.02 4.01
C LEU A 304 -23.12 18.68 4.19
N HIS A 305 -22.71 17.59 3.55
CA HIS A 305 -21.31 17.29 3.29
C HIS A 305 -21.09 17.09 1.79
N LYS A 306 -19.86 17.35 1.33
CA LYS A 306 -19.38 16.93 0.02
C LYS A 306 -18.63 15.61 0.23
N LYS A 307 -19.01 14.57 -0.50
CA LYS A 307 -18.45 13.22 -0.39
C LYS A 307 -17.78 12.83 -1.70
N ALA A 308 -16.61 12.20 -1.61
CA ALA A 308 -15.91 11.62 -2.75
C ALA A 308 -16.35 10.16 -2.96
N LEU A 309 -16.68 9.81 -4.21
CA LEU A 309 -17.22 8.52 -4.60
C LEU A 309 -16.10 7.57 -5.06
N PHE A 310 -15.76 6.57 -4.26
CA PHE A 310 -14.80 5.51 -4.64
C PHE A 310 -15.41 4.11 -4.67
N ASP A 311 -16.70 3.97 -4.35
CA ASP A 311 -17.41 2.69 -4.30
C ASP A 311 -18.08 2.30 -5.63
N ALA A 312 -18.06 3.19 -6.62
CA ALA A 312 -18.55 2.93 -7.97
C ALA A 312 -17.38 2.62 -8.92
N PRO A 313 -17.64 1.99 -10.09
CA PRO A 313 -16.58 1.65 -11.02
C PRO A 313 -15.77 2.87 -11.44
N LEU A 314 -14.45 2.80 -11.25
CA LEU A 314 -13.52 3.89 -11.54
C LEU A 314 -12.88 3.72 -12.91
N TYR A 315 -12.59 4.83 -13.58
CA TYR A 315 -11.92 4.82 -14.88
C TYR A 315 -10.97 6.01 -15.04
N PHE A 316 -10.13 5.95 -16.09
CA PHE A 316 -9.26 7.05 -16.49
C PHE A 316 -9.98 7.92 -17.53
N THR A 317 -10.20 9.19 -17.22
CA THR A 317 -10.92 10.10 -18.11
C THR A 317 -10.04 10.54 -19.29
N ASP A 318 -10.64 11.05 -20.37
CA ASP A 318 -9.91 11.63 -21.50
C ASP A 318 -8.98 12.80 -21.09
N ASP A 319 -9.36 13.56 -20.06
CA ASP A 319 -8.55 14.66 -19.50
C ASP A 319 -7.42 14.18 -18.56
N GLY A 320 -7.28 12.87 -18.36
CA GLY A 320 -6.26 12.24 -17.54
C GLY A 320 -6.50 12.30 -16.03
N LYS A 321 -7.74 12.44 -15.60
CA LYS A 321 -8.17 12.37 -14.20
C LYS A 321 -8.75 11.00 -13.85
N LEU A 322 -8.96 10.79 -12.55
CA LEU A 322 -9.76 9.68 -12.05
C LEU A 322 -11.24 10.05 -12.18
N GLY A 323 -12.04 9.19 -12.80
CA GLY A 323 -13.48 9.37 -12.96
C GLY A 323 -14.27 8.21 -12.37
N VAL A 324 -15.59 8.39 -12.31
CA VAL A 324 -16.55 7.37 -11.89
C VAL A 324 -17.56 7.12 -13.00
N ILE A 325 -17.87 5.86 -13.27
CA ILE A 325 -18.97 5.49 -14.17
C ILE A 325 -20.27 5.64 -13.38
N GLN A 326 -21.09 6.62 -13.74
CA GLN A 326 -22.42 6.79 -13.19
C GLN A 326 -23.40 5.91 -13.98
N ASP A 327 -24.14 5.06 -13.27
CA ASP A 327 -25.22 4.23 -13.83
C ASP A 327 -26.45 5.05 -14.24
#